data_AF-A0A662V213-F1
#
_entry.id   AF-A0A662V213-F1
#
_cell.length_a   1.000
_cell.length_b   1.000
_cell.length_c   1.000
_cell.angle_alpha   90.00
_cell.angle_beta   90.00
_cell.angle_gamma   90.00
#
_symmetry.space_group_name_H-M   'P 1'
#
loop_
_entity.id
_entity.type
_entity.pdbx_description
1 polymer ?
#
loop_
_entity_poly.entity_id
_entity_poly.type
_entity_poly.pdbx_seq_one_letter_code
_entity_poly.pdbx_strand_id
1 'polypeptide(L)'
;MPLEDLGVSEVQGFRVRRFRVNDLVIGVAIDIGPRILLLAPAEEPEHNLFGIVPEFTIETPEGVWRIYGGHRLWISPEAMPRSYSLDDKPIKVEASGSEIRVTGNPEPQNSVRKRIVIRPGPGGGAEVVHEIENIGRWDIEFSCWAVSLMKRGGFAILPMKPRPVDERGLLPDRVVVLWPYTDPSDPRLVFTRSYVFLRQDPSVERPIKIGVKTNPNWVAYWVDGYAFVKGFEREDAPYPDYGSNAEAYTNNLF
;
A
#
# COMPACT_ATOMS: atom_id res chain seq x y z
N MET A 1 21.45 5.17 -9.26
CA MET A 1 21.73 4.53 -10.57
C MET A 1 20.56 4.80 -11.50
N PRO A 2 20.76 4.95 -12.82
CA PRO A 2 19.64 5.16 -13.73
C PRO A 2 18.67 3.98 -13.70
N LEU A 3 17.44 4.27 -14.10
CA LEU A 3 16.40 3.29 -14.36
C LEU A 3 16.88 2.32 -15.45
N GLU A 4 16.79 1.01 -15.20
CA GLU A 4 17.11 -0.02 -16.20
C GLU A 4 15.89 -0.91 -16.44
N ASP A 5 15.51 -1.11 -17.70
CA ASP A 5 14.44 -2.06 -18.06
C ASP A 5 15.04 -3.46 -18.19
N LEU A 6 14.57 -4.37 -17.32
CA LEU A 6 15.02 -5.76 -17.25
C LEU A 6 14.14 -6.70 -18.09
N GLY A 7 13.18 -6.15 -18.83
CA GLY A 7 12.27 -6.89 -19.69
C GLY A 7 11.06 -7.48 -18.96
N VAL A 8 10.32 -8.33 -19.68
CA VAL A 8 9.11 -8.99 -19.17
C VAL A 8 9.46 -10.36 -18.61
N SER A 9 8.84 -10.70 -17.48
CA SER A 9 8.96 -12.01 -16.83
C SER A 9 7.65 -12.36 -16.13
N GLU A 10 7.65 -13.43 -15.35
CA GLU A 10 6.49 -13.88 -14.59
C GLU A 10 6.79 -13.91 -13.09
N VAL A 11 5.81 -13.52 -12.28
CA VAL A 11 5.82 -13.67 -10.82
C VAL A 11 4.51 -14.33 -10.42
N GLN A 12 4.60 -15.58 -9.93
CA GLN A 12 3.46 -16.38 -9.47
C GLN A 12 2.27 -16.39 -10.46
N GLY A 13 2.54 -16.60 -11.75
CA GLY A 13 1.51 -16.65 -12.81
C GLY A 13 1.13 -15.29 -13.42
N PHE A 14 1.68 -14.18 -12.94
CA PHE A 14 1.41 -12.84 -13.48
C PHE A 14 2.57 -12.32 -14.32
N ARG A 15 2.29 -11.86 -15.54
CA ARG A 15 3.30 -11.16 -16.34
C ARG A 15 3.60 -9.80 -15.73
N VAL A 16 4.89 -9.54 -15.54
CA VAL A 16 5.41 -8.28 -15.01
C VAL A 16 6.51 -7.74 -15.91
N ARG A 17 6.53 -6.43 -16.14
CA ARG A 17 7.70 -5.72 -16.70
C ARG A 17 8.57 -5.28 -15.54
N ARG A 18 9.83 -5.73 -15.54
CA ARG A 18 10.77 -5.52 -14.44
C ARG A 18 11.69 -4.35 -14.74
N PHE A 19 11.99 -3.61 -13.70
CA PHE A 19 12.90 -2.48 -13.76
C PHE A 19 13.85 -2.53 -12.57
N ARG A 20 15.12 -2.23 -12.80
CA ARG A 20 16.04 -1.86 -11.72
C ARG A 20 15.90 -0.37 -11.45
N VAL A 21 15.62 -0.02 -10.19
CA VAL A 21 15.52 1.36 -9.72
C VAL A 21 16.40 1.47 -8.49
N ASN A 22 17.56 2.14 -8.63
CA ASN A 22 18.61 2.14 -7.61
C ASN A 22 18.98 0.70 -7.17
N ASP A 23 18.78 0.39 -5.89
CA ASP A 23 19.15 -0.88 -5.26
C ASP A 23 17.95 -1.82 -5.15
N LEU A 24 16.89 -1.54 -5.90
CA LEU A 24 15.64 -2.30 -5.93
C LEU A 24 15.35 -2.84 -7.32
N VAL A 25 14.70 -4.00 -7.36
CA VAL A 25 13.99 -4.52 -8.53
C VAL A 25 12.50 -4.37 -8.29
N ILE A 26 11.85 -3.68 -9.22
CA ILE A 26 10.41 -3.39 -9.22
C ILE A 26 9.77 -4.09 -10.41
N GLY A 27 8.72 -4.88 -10.20
CA GLY A 27 7.94 -5.49 -11.27
C GLY A 27 6.52 -4.96 -11.33
N VAL A 28 6.19 -4.28 -12.42
CA VAL A 28 4.86 -3.74 -12.70
C VAL A 28 4.04 -4.78 -13.44
N ALA A 29 2.85 -5.13 -12.94
CA ALA A 29 1.93 -6.02 -13.65
C ALA A 29 1.44 -5.35 -14.93
N ILE A 30 1.43 -6.08 -16.05
CA ILE A 30 1.02 -5.53 -17.36
C ILE A 30 -0.39 -5.96 -17.78
N ASP A 31 -0.90 -7.05 -17.21
CA ASP A 31 -2.22 -7.62 -17.53
C ASP A 31 -3.33 -7.23 -16.55
N ILE A 32 -2.96 -6.67 -15.39
CA ILE A 32 -3.87 -6.22 -14.34
C ILE A 32 -3.31 -4.95 -13.69
N GLY A 33 -4.16 -4.12 -13.09
CA GLY A 33 -3.73 -2.97 -12.28
C GLY A 33 -4.41 -1.65 -12.60
N PRO A 34 -3.79 -0.53 -12.17
CA PRO A 34 -2.35 -0.34 -12.01
C PRO A 34 -1.80 -0.88 -10.67
N ARG A 35 -0.72 -1.67 -10.72
CA ARG A 35 -0.07 -2.24 -9.53
C ARG A 35 1.39 -2.66 -9.75
N ILE A 36 2.15 -2.68 -8.66
CA ILE A 36 3.50 -3.23 -8.58
C ILE A 36 3.41 -4.58 -7.84
N LEU A 37 3.71 -5.69 -8.50
CA LEU A 37 3.63 -7.02 -7.88
C LEU A 37 4.95 -7.51 -7.28
N LEU A 38 6.07 -6.91 -7.71
CA LEU A 38 7.40 -7.29 -7.23
C LEU A 38 8.12 -6.06 -6.67
N LEU A 39 8.63 -6.21 -5.45
CA LEU A 39 9.63 -5.33 -4.87
C LEU A 39 10.67 -6.20 -4.17
N ALA A 40 11.91 -6.16 -4.63
CA ALA A 40 13.00 -6.96 -4.09
C ALA A 40 14.30 -6.13 -4.05
N PRO A 41 15.26 -6.45 -3.16
CA PRO A 41 16.63 -5.97 -3.28
C PRO A 41 17.22 -6.35 -4.65
N ALA A 42 18.02 -5.49 -5.25
CA ALA A 42 18.62 -5.76 -6.56
C ALA A 42 19.63 -6.92 -6.55
N GLU A 43 20.24 -7.20 -5.40
CA GLU A 43 21.17 -8.31 -5.21
C GLU A 43 20.44 -9.66 -5.01
N GLU A 44 19.18 -9.64 -4.57
CA GLU A 44 18.35 -10.82 -4.32
C GLU A 44 16.97 -10.64 -4.99
N PRO A 45 16.94 -10.54 -6.33
CA PRO A 45 15.76 -10.15 -7.11
C PRO A 45 14.59 -11.14 -7.06
N GLU A 46 14.80 -12.34 -6.54
CA GLU A 46 13.80 -13.38 -6.24
C GLU A 46 13.14 -13.17 -4.86
N HIS A 47 13.74 -12.39 -3.98
CA HIS A 47 13.21 -12.10 -2.64
C HIS A 47 12.13 -11.02 -2.70
N ASN A 48 10.96 -11.36 -3.22
CA ASN A 48 9.82 -10.45 -3.26
C ASN A 48 9.30 -10.15 -1.84
N LEU A 49 9.26 -8.87 -1.47
CA LEU A 49 8.73 -8.39 -0.20
C LEU A 49 7.21 -8.21 -0.22
N PHE A 50 6.58 -8.23 -1.41
CA PHE A 50 5.13 -8.19 -1.54
C PHE A 50 4.53 -9.59 -1.60
N GLY A 51 3.34 -9.74 -1.02
CA GLY A 51 2.53 -10.95 -1.16
C GLY A 51 1.67 -10.90 -2.42
N ILE A 52 1.36 -12.07 -2.95
CA ILE A 52 0.47 -12.28 -4.09
C ILE A 52 -0.51 -13.39 -3.70
N VAL A 53 -1.80 -13.03 -3.63
CA VAL A 53 -2.90 -13.86 -3.06
C VAL A 53 -4.15 -13.78 -3.97
N PRO A 54 -4.07 -14.14 -5.26
CA PRO A 54 -5.18 -13.99 -6.21
C PRO A 54 -6.41 -14.84 -5.91
N GLU A 55 -6.27 -15.85 -5.05
CA GLU A 55 -7.35 -16.71 -4.56
C GLU A 55 -8.31 -15.99 -3.62
N PHE A 56 -7.90 -14.89 -2.99
CA PHE A 56 -8.79 -14.11 -2.14
C PHE A 56 -9.65 -13.19 -2.99
N THR A 57 -10.96 -13.48 -2.98
CA THR A 57 -11.96 -12.81 -3.81
C THR A 57 -13.13 -12.29 -2.99
N ILE A 58 -13.75 -11.22 -3.47
CA ILE A 58 -14.98 -10.67 -2.89
C ILE A 58 -16.00 -10.50 -4.02
N GLU A 59 -17.23 -10.98 -3.80
CA GLU A 59 -18.35 -10.73 -4.70
C GLU A 59 -18.78 -9.27 -4.58
N THR A 60 -18.83 -8.56 -5.71
CA THR A 60 -19.27 -7.17 -5.77
C THR A 60 -20.39 -7.01 -6.79
N PRO A 61 -21.16 -5.91 -6.73
CA PRO A 61 -22.10 -5.56 -7.80
C PRO A 61 -21.47 -5.43 -9.19
N GLU A 62 -20.14 -5.22 -9.28
CA GLU A 62 -19.39 -5.07 -10.53
C GLU A 62 -18.80 -6.39 -11.03
N GLY A 63 -18.87 -7.46 -10.23
CA GLY A 63 -18.27 -8.78 -10.51
C GLY A 63 -17.35 -9.25 -9.38
N VAL A 64 -16.55 -10.26 -9.66
CA VAL A 64 -15.64 -10.86 -8.67
C VAL A 64 -14.38 -10.03 -8.54
N TRP A 65 -14.29 -9.22 -7.49
CA TRP A 65 -13.08 -8.48 -7.16
C TRP A 65 -12.02 -9.42 -6.59
N ARG A 66 -10.77 -9.21 -6.98
CA ARG A 66 -9.61 -9.97 -6.51
C ARG A 66 -8.60 -9.02 -5.89
N ILE A 67 -7.99 -9.46 -4.77
CA ILE A 67 -6.93 -8.68 -4.15
C ILE A 67 -5.68 -8.65 -5.03
N TYR A 68 -5.37 -9.80 -5.65
CA TYR A 68 -4.12 -10.21 -6.32
C TYR A 68 -2.84 -10.00 -5.51
N GLY A 69 -2.64 -8.85 -4.85
CA GLY A 69 -1.47 -8.52 -4.05
C GLY A 69 -0.65 -7.36 -4.62
N GLY A 70 0.58 -7.24 -4.13
CA GLY A 70 1.48 -6.14 -4.50
C GLY A 70 1.15 -4.80 -3.85
N HIS A 71 1.71 -3.75 -4.42
CA HIS A 71 1.40 -2.36 -4.12
C HIS A 71 0.42 -1.79 -5.14
N ARG A 72 -0.69 -1.20 -4.68
CA ARG A 72 -1.78 -0.68 -5.52
C ARG A 72 -2.37 0.62 -4.97
N LEU A 73 -3.14 1.29 -5.83
CA LEU A 73 -3.85 2.52 -5.48
C LEU A 73 -5.36 2.29 -5.32
N TRP A 74 -5.87 2.59 -4.13
CA TRP A 74 -7.27 2.61 -3.77
C TRP A 74 -7.76 4.04 -3.53
N ILE A 75 -9.09 4.16 -3.47
CA ILE A 75 -9.78 5.38 -3.05
C ILE A 75 -10.30 5.15 -1.63
N SER A 76 -10.02 6.11 -0.75
CA SER A 76 -10.53 6.17 0.62
C SER A 76 -11.58 7.30 0.76
N PRO A 77 -12.55 7.21 1.69
CA PRO A 77 -12.79 6.11 2.63
C PRO A 77 -13.20 4.80 1.96
N GLU A 78 -12.95 3.68 2.65
CA GLU A 78 -13.35 2.36 2.17
C GLU A 78 -14.87 2.29 1.99
N ALA A 79 -15.33 1.99 0.77
CA ALA A 79 -16.75 1.85 0.47
C ALA A 79 -16.99 0.79 -0.61
N MET A 80 -18.05 -0.02 -0.44
CA MET A 80 -18.53 -0.95 -1.47
C MET A 80 -19.59 -0.25 -2.33
N PRO A 81 -19.49 -0.25 -3.68
CA PRO A 81 -18.45 -0.91 -4.49
C PRO A 81 -17.19 -0.06 -4.77
N ARG A 82 -17.18 1.25 -4.45
CA ARG A 82 -16.14 2.21 -4.87
C ARG A 82 -14.69 1.75 -4.69
N SER A 83 -14.32 1.23 -3.53
CA SER A 83 -12.96 0.77 -3.22
C SER A 83 -12.64 -0.60 -3.84
N TYR A 84 -13.67 -1.33 -4.24
CA TYR A 84 -13.64 -2.68 -4.80
C TYR A 84 -13.85 -2.72 -6.32
N SER A 85 -13.58 -1.61 -7.01
CA SER A 85 -13.61 -1.59 -8.47
C SER A 85 -12.60 -2.55 -9.08
N LEU A 86 -13.03 -3.21 -10.15
CA LEU A 86 -12.24 -4.23 -10.84
C LEU A 86 -11.05 -3.59 -11.58
N ASP A 87 -9.85 -4.06 -11.26
CA ASP A 87 -8.60 -3.66 -11.90
C ASP A 87 -7.91 -4.86 -12.56
N ASP A 88 -8.73 -5.66 -13.27
CA ASP A 88 -8.41 -6.97 -13.86
C ASP A 88 -8.11 -6.91 -15.37
N LYS A 89 -7.76 -5.73 -15.87
CA LYS A 89 -7.51 -5.47 -17.30
C LYS A 89 -6.07 -5.03 -17.55
N PRO A 90 -5.53 -5.30 -18.76
CA PRO A 90 -4.22 -4.82 -19.16
C PRO A 90 -4.09 -3.31 -19.04
N ILE A 91 -2.88 -2.87 -18.68
CA ILE A 91 -2.57 -1.47 -18.41
C ILE A 91 -1.45 -0.95 -19.32
N LYS A 92 -1.28 0.37 -19.36
CA LYS A 92 -0.20 1.00 -20.11
C LYS A 92 1.00 1.25 -19.19
N VAL A 93 2.18 0.74 -19.57
CA VAL A 93 3.45 0.98 -18.88
C VAL A 93 4.42 1.67 -19.82
N GLU A 94 4.80 2.90 -19.49
CA GLU A 94 5.72 3.73 -20.27
C GLU A 94 6.95 4.04 -19.43
N ALA A 95 8.14 3.75 -19.96
CA ALA A 95 9.40 4.15 -19.35
C ALA A 95 10.04 5.25 -20.19
N SER A 96 10.35 6.39 -19.59
CA SER A 96 10.97 7.53 -20.26
C SER A 96 11.97 8.19 -19.31
N GLY A 97 13.22 8.32 -19.75
CA GLY A 97 14.30 8.81 -18.89
C GLY A 97 14.43 7.95 -17.62
N SER A 98 14.26 8.57 -16.46
CA SER A 98 14.30 7.90 -15.15
C SER A 98 12.91 7.65 -14.54
N GLU A 99 11.84 7.76 -15.33
CA GLU A 99 10.45 7.63 -14.87
C GLU A 99 9.78 6.41 -15.51
N ILE A 100 9.08 5.63 -14.70
CA ILE A 100 8.09 4.64 -15.16
C ILE A 100 6.70 5.17 -14.82
N ARG A 101 5.87 5.32 -15.85
CA ARG A 101 4.47 5.70 -15.73
C ARG A 101 3.58 4.50 -15.99
N VAL A 102 2.76 4.16 -14.99
CA VAL A 102 1.83 3.04 -14.99
C VAL A 102 0.42 3.62 -14.99
N THR A 103 -0.29 3.51 -16.12
CA THR A 103 -1.62 4.11 -16.29
C THR A 103 -2.69 3.03 -16.32
N GLY A 104 -3.60 3.09 -15.33
CA GLY A 104 -4.78 2.25 -15.26
C GLY A 104 -5.83 2.61 -16.31
N ASN A 105 -6.74 1.67 -16.55
CA ASN A 105 -7.95 1.96 -17.30
C ASN A 105 -8.83 2.98 -16.54
N PRO A 106 -9.66 3.76 -17.24
CA PRO A 106 -10.74 4.50 -16.59
C PRO A 106 -11.59 3.56 -15.73
N GLU A 107 -12.07 4.05 -14.58
CA GLU A 107 -13.09 3.42 -13.75
C GLU A 107 -14.40 4.19 -13.97
N PRO A 108 -15.26 3.80 -14.94
CA PRO A 108 -16.45 4.59 -15.30
C PRO A 108 -17.41 4.80 -14.13
N GLN A 109 -17.58 3.77 -13.29
CA GLN A 109 -18.44 3.76 -12.12
C GLN A 109 -17.98 4.76 -11.06
N ASN A 110 -16.66 4.95 -10.93
CA ASN A 110 -16.06 5.92 -10.01
C ASN A 110 -15.76 7.27 -10.66
N SER A 111 -15.88 7.39 -11.98
CA SER A 111 -15.47 8.57 -12.75
C SER A 111 -14.02 9.02 -12.47
N VAL A 112 -13.11 8.06 -12.26
CA VAL A 112 -11.69 8.34 -12.05
C VAL A 112 -10.77 7.55 -12.96
N ARG A 113 -9.52 7.98 -13.07
CA ARG A 113 -8.41 7.20 -13.62
C ARG A 113 -7.22 7.24 -12.66
N LYS A 114 -6.63 6.07 -12.41
CA LYS A 114 -5.49 5.92 -11.49
C LYS A 114 -4.17 5.82 -12.26
N ARG A 115 -3.12 6.43 -11.71
CA ARG A 115 -1.74 6.29 -12.19
C ARG A 115 -0.78 6.07 -11.03
N ILE A 116 0.29 5.33 -11.33
CA ILE A 116 1.45 5.17 -10.45
C ILE A 116 2.67 5.64 -11.25
N VAL A 117 3.43 6.56 -10.69
CA VAL A 117 4.69 7.05 -11.27
C VAL A 117 5.83 6.64 -10.36
N ILE A 118 6.84 5.98 -10.92
CA ILE A 118 7.96 5.40 -10.19
C ILE A 118 9.25 6.04 -10.69
N ARG A 119 10.09 6.53 -9.78
CA ARG A 119 11.39 7.11 -10.09
C ARG A 119 12.43 6.79 -9.00
N PRO A 120 13.74 6.90 -9.29
CA PRO A 120 14.78 6.76 -8.27
C PRO A 120 14.51 7.69 -7.07
N GLY A 121 14.48 7.11 -5.87
CA GLY A 121 14.28 7.83 -4.61
C GLY A 121 15.58 7.99 -3.80
N PRO A 122 15.51 8.60 -2.61
CA PRO A 122 16.66 8.74 -1.72
C PRO A 122 17.13 7.40 -1.13
N GLY A 123 18.38 7.35 -0.69
CA GLY A 123 18.91 6.23 0.12
C GLY A 123 18.86 4.85 -0.56
N GLY A 124 18.97 4.79 -1.89
CA GLY A 124 18.89 3.53 -2.64
C GLY A 124 17.45 3.05 -2.92
N GLY A 125 16.44 3.78 -2.44
CA GLY A 125 15.02 3.44 -2.61
C GLY A 125 14.40 3.92 -3.92
N ALA A 126 13.07 3.81 -3.99
CA ALA A 126 12.25 4.34 -5.07
C ALA A 126 11.22 5.33 -4.51
N GLU A 127 10.97 6.39 -5.26
CA GLU A 127 9.85 7.29 -5.03
C GLU A 127 8.66 6.83 -5.87
N VAL A 128 7.49 6.74 -5.24
CA VAL A 128 6.26 6.26 -5.87
C VAL A 128 5.16 7.30 -5.68
N VAL A 129 4.82 8.00 -6.75
CA VAL A 129 3.76 9.02 -6.78
C VAL A 129 2.45 8.37 -7.24
N HIS A 130 1.39 8.62 -6.47
CA HIS A 130 0.06 8.08 -6.72
C HIS A 130 -0.85 9.22 -7.19
N GLU A 131 -1.49 9.04 -8.34
CA GLU A 131 -2.37 10.05 -8.92
C GLU A 131 -3.76 9.45 -9.17
N ILE A 132 -4.78 10.21 -8.82
CA ILE A 132 -6.18 9.90 -9.16
C ILE A 132 -6.73 11.12 -9.89
N GLU A 133 -7.04 10.94 -11.17
CA GLU A 133 -7.66 11.97 -12.00
C GLU A 133 -9.17 11.82 -11.96
N ASN A 134 -9.89 12.90 -11.62
CA ASN A 134 -11.32 13.00 -11.83
C ASN A 134 -11.59 13.19 -13.33
N ILE A 135 -12.23 12.21 -13.96
CA ILE A 135 -12.63 12.23 -15.38
C ILE A 135 -14.14 12.46 -15.54
N GLY A 136 -14.83 12.75 -14.44
CA GLY A 136 -16.25 13.10 -14.40
C GLY A 136 -16.51 14.58 -14.66
N ARG A 137 -17.80 14.94 -14.65
CA ARG A 137 -18.25 16.34 -14.82
C ARG A 137 -18.32 17.12 -13.51
N TRP A 138 -18.33 16.41 -12.38
CA TRP A 138 -18.61 16.97 -11.06
C TRP A 138 -17.44 16.71 -10.13
N ASP A 139 -17.30 17.55 -9.12
CA ASP A 139 -16.29 17.37 -8.08
C ASP A 139 -16.55 16.06 -7.32
N ILE A 140 -15.47 15.36 -7.00
CA ILE A 140 -15.51 14.09 -6.28
C ILE A 140 -14.55 14.20 -5.09
N GLU A 141 -15.06 14.00 -3.88
CA GLU A 141 -14.24 13.94 -2.67
C GLU A 141 -13.67 12.52 -2.49
N PHE A 142 -12.35 12.43 -2.29
CA PHE A 142 -11.63 11.20 -1.97
C PHE A 142 -10.23 11.49 -1.41
N SER A 143 -9.60 10.44 -0.89
CA SER A 143 -8.16 10.41 -0.63
C SER A 143 -7.48 9.25 -1.37
N CYS A 144 -6.22 9.47 -1.76
CA CYS A 144 -5.35 8.42 -2.29
C CYS A 144 -4.99 7.42 -1.18
N TRP A 145 -5.29 6.14 -1.39
CA TRP A 145 -4.96 5.08 -0.45
C TRP A 145 -4.01 4.08 -1.10
N ALA A 146 -2.71 4.26 -0.87
CA ALA A 146 -1.67 3.42 -1.43
C ALA A 146 -1.42 2.18 -0.54
N VAL A 147 -1.97 1.03 -0.94
CA VAL A 147 -1.98 -0.21 -0.15
C VAL A 147 -0.84 -1.12 -0.61
N SER A 148 -0.07 -1.66 0.33
CA SER A 148 0.93 -2.71 0.07
C SER A 148 0.48 -4.00 0.74
N LEU A 149 0.26 -5.06 -0.04
CA LEU A 149 0.12 -6.41 0.50
C LEU A 149 1.51 -6.99 0.70
N MET A 150 1.88 -7.25 1.95
CA MET A 150 3.22 -7.68 2.31
C MET A 150 3.35 -9.21 2.27
N LYS A 151 4.57 -9.70 2.10
CA LYS A 151 4.89 -11.13 2.22
C LYS A 151 4.46 -11.65 3.59
N ARG A 152 3.89 -12.85 3.65
CA ARG A 152 3.38 -13.48 4.89
C ARG A 152 4.49 -13.72 5.92
N GLY A 153 4.11 -13.81 7.19
CA GLY A 153 4.98 -14.20 8.30
C GLY A 153 5.74 -13.05 8.99
N GLY A 154 5.58 -11.82 8.51
CA GLY A 154 6.20 -10.64 9.10
C GLY A 154 5.30 -9.86 10.07
N PHE A 155 5.70 -8.62 10.36
CA PHE A 155 4.92 -7.70 11.18
C PHE A 155 5.07 -6.24 10.71
N ALA A 156 3.98 -5.49 10.80
CA ALA A 156 3.95 -4.06 10.54
C ALA A 156 4.45 -3.27 11.76
N ILE A 157 5.06 -2.13 11.51
CA ILE A 157 5.58 -1.18 12.50
C ILE A 157 5.00 0.20 12.17
N LEU A 158 4.19 0.74 13.08
CA LEU A 158 3.56 2.05 12.93
C LEU A 158 4.11 2.99 14.01
N PRO A 159 4.83 4.06 13.65
CA PRO A 159 5.39 5.01 14.61
C PRO A 159 4.30 5.91 15.18
N MET A 160 4.30 6.07 16.50
CA MET A 160 3.42 6.95 17.27
C MET A 160 4.20 7.64 18.39
N LYS A 161 5.38 8.17 18.06
CA LYS A 161 6.26 8.82 19.04
C LYS A 161 5.51 9.99 19.69
N PRO A 162 5.45 10.07 21.03
CA PRO A 162 4.78 11.16 21.70
C PRO A 162 5.53 12.49 21.47
N ARG A 163 4.78 13.58 21.34
CA ARG A 163 5.28 14.95 21.21
C ARG A 163 4.30 15.93 21.87
N PRO A 164 4.75 16.82 22.77
CA PRO A 164 3.92 17.91 23.27
C PRO A 164 3.37 18.75 22.12
N VAL A 165 2.06 18.96 22.08
CA VAL A 165 1.38 19.83 21.11
C VAL A 165 1.01 21.20 21.69
N ASP A 166 1.13 21.36 23.01
CA ASP A 166 1.04 22.60 23.76
C ASP A 166 2.25 22.74 24.69
N GLU A 167 2.48 23.95 25.22
CA GLU A 167 3.62 24.26 26.08
C GLU A 167 3.72 23.36 27.32
N ARG A 168 2.57 22.90 27.85
CA ARG A 168 2.50 22.09 29.07
C ARG A 168 2.35 20.59 28.78
N GLY A 169 2.16 20.18 27.53
CA GLY A 169 1.95 18.79 27.13
C GLY A 169 0.68 18.17 27.70
N LEU A 170 -0.38 18.96 27.87
CA LEU A 170 -1.66 18.52 28.44
C LEU A 170 -2.62 17.98 27.38
N LEU A 171 -2.45 18.38 26.11
CA LEU A 171 -3.36 18.03 25.04
C LEU A 171 -3.02 16.67 24.41
N PRO A 172 -4.03 15.94 23.90
CA PRO A 172 -3.80 14.66 23.22
C PRO A 172 -2.99 14.87 21.93
N ASP A 173 -1.97 14.05 21.74
CA ASP A 173 -1.02 14.16 20.63
C ASP A 173 -1.05 12.96 19.65
N ARG A 174 -1.72 11.88 20.04
CA ARG A 174 -1.79 10.61 19.31
C ARG A 174 -3.24 10.22 19.04
N VAL A 175 -3.45 9.60 17.88
CA VAL A 175 -4.73 9.02 17.47
C VAL A 175 -4.51 7.56 17.16
N VAL A 176 -5.36 6.70 17.72
CA VAL A 176 -5.45 5.28 17.41
C VAL A 176 -6.88 5.00 16.96
N VAL A 177 -7.03 4.36 15.80
CA VAL A 177 -8.30 4.11 15.14
C VAL A 177 -8.52 2.60 15.08
N LEU A 178 -9.66 2.15 15.59
CA LEU A 178 -10.03 0.74 15.67
C LEU A 178 -11.32 0.52 14.87
N TRP A 179 -11.34 -0.53 14.05
CA TRP A 179 -12.54 -0.95 13.36
C TRP A 179 -13.40 -1.84 14.28
N PRO A 180 -14.72 -1.96 14.05
CA PRO A 180 -15.63 -2.69 14.95
C PRO A 180 -15.22 -4.13 15.27
N TYR A 181 -14.50 -4.79 14.35
CA TYR A 181 -14.00 -6.17 14.52
C TYR A 181 -12.63 -6.26 15.20
N THR A 182 -12.00 -5.12 15.53
CA THR A 182 -10.67 -5.10 16.13
C THR A 182 -10.77 -5.34 17.63
N ASP A 183 -10.25 -6.50 18.06
CA ASP A 183 -10.03 -6.79 19.46
C ASP A 183 -8.71 -6.15 19.92
N PRO A 184 -8.73 -5.10 20.76
CA PRO A 184 -7.51 -4.46 21.24
C PRO A 184 -6.67 -5.35 22.17
N SER A 185 -7.22 -6.48 22.63
CA SER A 185 -6.50 -7.49 23.42
C SER A 185 -5.85 -8.58 22.57
N ASP A 186 -6.01 -8.54 21.24
CA ASP A 186 -5.42 -9.55 20.34
C ASP A 186 -3.88 -9.57 20.49
N PRO A 187 -3.26 -10.74 20.76
CA PRO A 187 -1.82 -10.83 21.03
C PRO A 187 -0.94 -10.50 19.82
N ARG A 188 -1.50 -10.41 18.60
CA ARG A 188 -0.79 -9.92 17.42
C ARG A 188 -0.54 -8.41 17.49
N LEU A 189 -1.32 -7.69 18.30
CA LEU A 189 -1.24 -6.25 18.45
C LEU A 189 -0.43 -5.89 19.70
N VAL A 190 0.72 -5.26 19.49
CA VAL A 190 1.63 -4.89 20.59
C VAL A 190 1.83 -3.37 20.59
N PHE A 191 1.43 -2.74 21.70
CA PHE A 191 1.69 -1.32 21.94
C PHE A 191 2.98 -1.13 22.72
N THR A 192 3.76 -0.13 22.31
CA THR A 192 4.91 0.38 23.06
C THR A 192 4.76 1.88 23.28
N ARG A 193 5.76 2.52 23.91
CA ARG A 193 5.76 3.97 24.11
C ARG A 193 5.72 4.77 22.79
N SER A 194 6.28 4.24 21.71
CA SER A 194 6.49 5.02 20.48
C SER A 194 6.13 4.28 19.20
N TYR A 195 5.68 3.03 19.29
CA TYR A 195 5.34 2.21 18.14
C TYR A 195 4.16 1.29 18.48
N VAL A 196 3.36 1.02 17.46
CA VAL A 196 2.46 -0.13 17.41
C VAL A 196 3.04 -1.15 16.46
N PHE A 197 3.01 -2.41 16.88
CA PHE A 197 3.35 -3.56 16.05
C PHE A 197 2.10 -4.37 15.78
N LEU A 198 1.95 -4.83 14.54
CA LEU A 198 0.90 -5.79 14.17
C LEU A 198 1.53 -6.98 13.45
N ARG A 199 1.51 -8.15 14.10
CA ARG A 199 2.10 -9.39 13.57
C ARG A 199 1.11 -10.21 12.75
N GLN A 200 1.52 -10.64 11.56
CA GLN A 200 0.76 -11.61 10.76
C GLN A 200 0.86 -12.99 11.42
N ASP A 201 -0.27 -13.66 11.60
CA ASP A 201 -0.33 -15.01 12.18
C ASP A 201 -1.20 -15.92 11.31
N PRO A 202 -0.60 -16.86 10.55
CA PRO A 202 -1.33 -17.79 9.70
C PRO A 202 -2.34 -18.68 10.43
N SER A 203 -2.21 -18.85 11.74
CA SER A 203 -3.13 -19.67 12.54
C SER A 203 -4.39 -18.91 12.99
N VAL A 204 -4.42 -17.59 12.81
CA VAL A 204 -5.51 -16.73 13.31
C VAL A 204 -6.32 -16.17 12.15
N GLU A 205 -7.47 -16.78 11.87
CA GLU A 205 -8.37 -16.38 10.78
C GLU A 205 -9.01 -15.00 10.98
N ARG A 206 -9.35 -14.66 12.23
CA ARG A 206 -10.04 -13.41 12.53
C ARG A 206 -9.22 -12.19 12.05
N PRO A 207 -9.84 -11.27 11.29
CA PRO A 207 -9.15 -10.08 10.82
C PRO A 207 -8.90 -9.12 11.98
N ILE A 208 -7.86 -8.31 11.84
CA ILE A 208 -7.57 -7.20 12.73
C ILE A 208 -7.06 -6.02 11.91
N LYS A 209 -7.52 -4.81 12.25
CA LYS A 209 -7.13 -3.58 11.56
C LYS A 209 -6.89 -2.47 12.57
N ILE A 210 -5.79 -1.75 12.42
CA ILE A 210 -5.50 -0.58 13.25
C ILE A 210 -5.00 0.57 12.39
N GLY A 211 -5.46 1.77 12.72
CA GLY A 211 -5.02 3.03 12.12
C GLY A 211 -4.32 3.88 13.16
N VAL A 212 -3.33 4.66 12.74
CA VAL A 212 -2.67 5.65 13.61
C VAL A 212 -2.44 6.96 12.86
N LYS A 213 -2.37 8.04 13.63
CA LYS A 213 -1.71 9.27 13.18
C LYS A 213 -0.21 9.15 13.44
N THR A 214 0.56 8.88 12.39
CA THR A 214 1.99 8.56 12.53
C THR A 214 2.82 9.74 13.01
N ASN A 215 3.83 9.48 13.83
CA ASN A 215 4.87 10.46 14.14
C ASN A 215 6.22 9.76 14.40
N PRO A 216 7.24 9.97 13.55
CA PRO A 216 7.22 10.69 12.26
C PRO A 216 6.47 9.90 11.16
N ASN A 217 6.31 10.47 9.96
CA ASN A 217 5.47 9.92 8.89
C ASN A 217 6.17 8.83 8.06
N TRP A 218 6.17 7.61 8.59
CA TRP A 218 6.54 6.41 7.85
C TRP A 218 5.81 5.19 8.41
N VAL A 219 5.82 4.09 7.68
CA VAL A 219 5.51 2.74 8.20
C VAL A 219 6.56 1.76 7.73
N ALA A 220 6.74 0.67 8.46
CA ALA A 220 7.61 -0.41 8.03
C ALA A 220 6.95 -1.77 8.17
N TYR A 221 7.50 -2.75 7.46
CA TYR A 221 7.18 -4.16 7.60
C TYR A 221 8.46 -4.96 7.66
N TRP A 222 8.60 -5.81 8.67
CA TRP A 222 9.77 -6.67 8.85
C TRP A 222 9.41 -8.11 8.51
N VAL A 223 10.18 -8.72 7.60
CA VAL A 223 10.02 -10.12 7.19
C VAL A 223 11.33 -10.66 6.66
N ASP A 224 11.67 -11.91 7.00
CA ASP A 224 12.82 -12.65 6.48
C ASP A 224 14.17 -11.90 6.48
N GLY A 225 14.41 -11.03 7.46
CA GLY A 225 15.64 -10.25 7.58
C GLY A 225 15.65 -8.91 6.86
N TYR A 226 14.56 -8.54 6.18
CA TYR A 226 14.41 -7.27 5.48
C TYR A 226 13.40 -6.35 6.17
N ALA A 227 13.69 -5.05 6.12
CA ALA A 227 12.74 -3.99 6.43
C ALA A 227 12.26 -3.32 5.14
N PHE A 228 10.99 -3.49 4.80
CA PHE A 228 10.32 -2.59 3.86
C PHE A 228 9.94 -1.32 4.62
N VAL A 229 10.40 -0.15 4.15
CA VAL A 229 10.09 1.15 4.77
C VAL A 229 9.38 2.03 3.74
N LYS A 230 8.22 2.55 4.12
CA LYS A 230 7.43 3.48 3.32
C LYS A 230 7.33 4.81 4.05
N GLY A 231 8.13 5.78 3.63
CA GLY A 231 8.01 7.17 4.04
C GLY A 231 6.95 7.91 3.22
N PHE A 232 6.31 8.90 3.81
CA PHE A 232 5.34 9.75 3.12
C PHE A 232 5.25 11.11 3.81
N GLU A 233 4.84 12.12 3.05
CA GLU A 233 4.51 13.43 3.61
C GLU A 233 3.03 13.45 3.98
N ARG A 234 2.71 14.15 5.07
CA ARG A 234 1.33 14.35 5.50
C ARG A 234 0.96 15.78 5.13
N GLU A 235 -0.11 15.92 4.37
CA GLU A 235 -0.68 17.20 4.00
C GLU A 235 -1.48 17.80 5.15
N ASP A 236 -1.61 19.13 5.16
CA ASP A 236 -2.54 19.83 6.04
C ASP A 236 -3.94 19.83 5.42
N ALA A 237 -4.57 18.66 5.43
CA ALA A 237 -5.89 18.41 4.87
C ALA A 237 -6.72 17.49 5.77
N PRO A 238 -8.05 17.42 5.60
CA PRO A 238 -8.85 16.37 6.20
C PRO A 238 -8.39 15.00 5.71
N TYR A 239 -8.10 14.10 6.65
CA TYR A 239 -7.87 12.68 6.35
C TYR A 239 -9.10 11.89 6.79
N PRO A 240 -9.52 10.88 6.00
CA PRO A 240 -10.57 9.95 6.40
C PRO A 240 -10.15 9.16 7.65
N ASP A 241 -11.04 8.28 8.14
CA ASP A 241 -10.73 7.34 9.23
C ASP A 241 -10.17 8.05 10.47
N TYR A 242 -10.87 9.07 10.96
CA TYR A 242 -10.48 9.89 12.12
C TYR A 242 -9.10 10.56 12.00
N GLY A 243 -8.67 10.87 10.78
CA GLY A 243 -7.40 11.55 10.55
C GLY A 243 -6.18 10.63 10.54
N SER A 244 -6.41 9.31 10.46
CA SER A 244 -5.40 8.28 10.26
C SER A 244 -4.67 8.51 8.94
N ASN A 245 -3.35 8.36 8.95
CA ASN A 245 -2.53 8.41 7.74
C ASN A 245 -1.70 7.14 7.53
N ALA A 246 -1.84 6.16 8.43
CA ALA A 246 -1.28 4.84 8.27
C ALA A 246 -2.20 3.80 8.89
N GLU A 247 -2.39 2.70 8.18
CA GLU A 247 -3.21 1.59 8.62
C GLU A 247 -2.46 0.28 8.40
N ALA A 248 -2.68 -0.67 9.30
CA ALA A 248 -2.23 -2.05 9.14
C ALA A 248 -3.41 -2.99 9.34
N TYR A 249 -3.52 -3.97 8.46
CA TYR A 249 -4.53 -5.02 8.49
C TYR A 249 -3.83 -6.37 8.39
N THR A 250 -4.33 -7.38 9.09
CA THR A 250 -3.92 -8.76 8.85
C THR A 250 -5.03 -9.77 9.17
N ASN A 251 -4.96 -10.93 8.53
CA ASN A 251 -5.70 -12.15 8.84
C ASN A 251 -4.76 -13.37 8.68
N ASN A 252 -5.32 -14.58 8.56
CA ASN A 252 -4.52 -15.79 8.35
C ASN A 252 -3.82 -15.83 6.98
N LEU A 253 -4.32 -15.13 5.98
CA LEU A 253 -3.82 -15.14 4.61
C LEU A 253 -2.73 -14.09 4.36
N PHE A 254 -2.80 -12.90 4.96
CA PHE A 254 -1.87 -11.80 4.75
C PHE A 254 -1.78 -10.82 5.91
#